data_AF-Q0UDY1-F1
#
_entry.id   AF-Q0UDY1-F1
#
_cell.length_a   1.000
_cell.length_b   1.000
_cell.length_c   1.000
_cell.angle_alpha   90.00
_cell.angle_beta   90.00
_cell.angle_gamma   90.00
#
_symmetry.space_group_name_H-M   'P 1'
#
loop_
_entity.id
_entity.type
_entity.pdbx_description
1 polymer ?
#
loop_
_entity_poly.entity_id
_entity_poly.type
_entity_poly.pdbx_seq_one_letter_code
_entity_poly.pdbx_strand_id
1 'polypeptide(L)'
;MGKGLFPSAKRTSDWHNEGDDFILPTLSVTKRELAPWIMEAVCLPSLGMPQDAFTLVLDGNPRPDLASEIFAVAQQDASWQMAFERSNAWLSSSHEEARRSASYIMDGFPKAIHNIVDGTSLAKCNLRPLPNYGPDGSPNPEIDQSLYTNPQWPLFQYTTHWYFHSVKEFEVRTRKPDWLDMRRIAWE
;
A
#
# COMPACT_ATOMS: atom_id res chain seq x y z
N MET A 1 7.51 20.64 35.30
CA MET A 1 8.46 19.97 34.38
C MET A 1 8.35 18.47 34.61
N GLY A 2 7.63 17.76 33.73
CA GLY A 2 7.45 16.31 33.79
C GLY A 2 7.70 15.72 32.41
N LYS A 3 8.58 14.70 32.36
CA LYS A 3 8.96 13.93 31.17
C LYS A 3 8.02 12.72 31.00
N GLY A 4 7.85 12.27 29.76
CA GLY A 4 7.23 10.99 29.36
C GLY A 4 5.85 11.20 28.71
N LEU A 5 5.45 10.54 27.62
CA LEU A 5 5.89 9.30 27.00
C LEU A 5 5.79 9.43 25.45
N PHE A 6 6.85 9.10 24.73
CA PHE A 6 6.71 8.48 23.40
C PHE A 6 6.95 6.98 23.60
N PRO A 7 6.10 6.07 23.10
CA PRO A 7 6.36 4.64 23.21
C PRO A 7 7.62 4.31 22.41
N SER A 8 8.61 3.75 23.12
CA SER A 8 9.81 3.15 22.52
C SER A 8 9.38 1.99 21.61
N ALA A 9 9.63 2.13 20.31
CA ALA A 9 9.47 1.05 19.36
C ALA A 9 10.53 -0.02 19.67
N LYS A 10 10.14 -1.05 20.43
CA LYS A 10 10.95 -2.26 20.60
C LYS A 10 11.09 -2.92 19.23
N ARG A 11 12.33 -3.06 18.80
CA ARG A 11 12.73 -3.87 17.64
C ARG A 11 12.62 -5.32 18.07
N THR A 12 11.50 -5.98 17.81
CA THR A 12 11.32 -7.42 18.06
C THR A 12 11.80 -8.19 16.84
N SER A 13 13.08 -8.54 16.84
CA SER A 13 13.60 -9.67 16.08
C SER A 13 13.36 -10.94 16.90
N ASP A 14 12.12 -11.41 16.95
CA ASP A 14 11.81 -12.70 17.55
C ASP A 14 11.04 -13.53 16.51
N TRP A 15 11.59 -14.68 16.20
CA TRP A 15 11.04 -15.70 15.32
C TRP A 15 9.62 -16.05 15.77
N HIS A 16 8.63 -15.91 14.90
CA HIS A 16 7.22 -16.11 15.24
C HIS A 16 6.70 -17.46 14.73
N ASN A 17 6.04 -18.20 15.62
CA ASN A 17 5.44 -19.51 15.38
C ASN A 17 4.30 -19.42 14.36
N GLU A 18 4.18 -20.45 13.53
CA GLU A 18 2.98 -20.69 12.71
C GLU A 18 1.76 -20.88 13.63
N GLY A 19 0.79 -19.96 13.59
CA GLY A 19 -0.52 -20.18 14.20
C GLY A 19 -1.23 -18.96 14.79
N ASP A 20 -0.55 -17.83 15.01
CA ASP A 20 -1.20 -16.67 15.66
C ASP A 20 -1.85 -15.73 14.63
N ASP A 21 -3.15 -15.48 14.81
CA ASP A 21 -3.89 -14.42 14.10
C ASP A 21 -3.29 -13.05 14.47
N PHE A 22 -2.92 -12.25 13.47
CA PHE A 22 -2.31 -10.93 13.68
C PHE A 22 -3.29 -9.81 13.30
N ILE A 23 -3.40 -8.79 14.14
CA ILE A 23 -4.17 -7.58 13.84
C ILE A 23 -3.27 -6.61 13.06
N LEU A 24 -3.55 -6.44 11.77
CA LEU A 24 -2.88 -5.45 10.94
C LEU A 24 -3.70 -4.16 10.91
N PRO A 25 -3.20 -3.04 11.45
CA PRO A 25 -3.82 -1.75 11.20
C PRO A 25 -3.71 -1.43 9.71
N THR A 26 -4.74 -0.79 9.14
CA THR A 26 -4.76 -0.26 7.77
C THR A 26 -3.45 0.45 7.41
N LEU A 27 -2.91 1.24 8.34
CA LEU A 27 -1.67 2.00 8.18
C LEU A 27 -0.44 1.13 7.82
N SER A 28 -0.53 -0.18 8.05
CA SER A 28 0.55 -1.13 7.78
C SER A 28 0.20 -2.15 6.71
N VAL A 29 -1.07 -2.45 6.48
CA VAL A 29 -1.47 -3.55 5.57
C VAL A 29 -1.00 -3.28 4.14
N THR A 30 -1.18 -2.05 3.64
CA THR A 30 -0.71 -1.69 2.29
C THR A 30 0.81 -1.68 2.25
N LYS A 31 1.47 -0.96 3.16
CA LYS A 31 2.91 -0.72 3.09
C LYS A 31 3.78 -1.94 3.40
N ARG A 32 3.34 -2.82 4.31
CA ARG A 32 4.12 -3.98 4.75
C ARG A 32 3.76 -5.28 4.06
N GLU A 33 2.49 -5.44 3.70
CA GLU A 33 2.00 -6.73 3.21
C GLU A 33 1.63 -6.72 1.73
N LEU A 34 1.04 -5.64 1.20
CA LEU A 34 0.58 -5.65 -0.18
C LEU A 34 1.57 -5.03 -1.17
N ALA A 35 2.10 -3.84 -0.84
CA ALA A 35 2.95 -3.07 -1.74
C ALA A 35 4.24 -3.79 -2.15
N PRO A 36 4.98 -4.50 -1.26
CA PRO A 36 6.18 -5.21 -1.67
C PRO A 36 5.91 -6.25 -2.77
N TRP A 37 4.85 -7.04 -2.65
CA TRP A 37 4.48 -8.05 -3.65
C TRP A 37 4.09 -7.44 -4.99
N ILE A 38 3.25 -6.39 -4.96
CA ILE A 38 2.83 -5.69 -6.18
C ILE A 38 4.05 -5.06 -6.88
N MET A 39 4.86 -4.32 -6.13
CA MET A 39 5.97 -3.57 -6.72
C MET A 39 7.07 -4.48 -7.23
N GLU A 40 7.37 -5.57 -6.51
CA GLU A 40 8.30 -6.58 -7.00
C GLU A 40 7.80 -7.18 -8.31
N ALA A 41 6.57 -7.68 -8.35
CA ALA A 41 5.98 -8.28 -9.55
C ALA A 41 6.02 -7.33 -10.76
N VAL A 42 5.67 -6.06 -10.57
CA VAL A 42 5.65 -5.04 -11.63
C VAL A 42 7.07 -4.68 -12.10
N CYS A 43 8.08 -4.81 -11.25
CA CYS A 43 9.48 -4.51 -11.60
C CYS A 43 10.17 -5.65 -12.38
N LEU A 44 9.70 -6.91 -12.29
CA LEU A 44 10.39 -8.07 -12.89
C LEU A 44 10.72 -7.91 -14.38
N PRO A 45 9.82 -7.40 -15.25
CA PRO A 45 10.15 -7.22 -16.66
C PRO A 45 11.34 -6.28 -16.89
N SER A 46 11.44 -5.20 -16.10
CA SER A 46 12.55 -4.25 -16.19
C SER A 46 13.88 -4.85 -15.72
N LEU A 47 13.84 -5.94 -14.97
CA LEU A 47 15.01 -6.70 -14.51
C LEU A 47 15.37 -7.86 -15.46
N GLY A 48 14.71 -7.96 -16.62
CA GLY A 48 15.02 -8.95 -17.65
C GLY A 48 14.16 -10.22 -17.61
N MET A 49 13.13 -10.28 -16.76
CA MET A 49 12.15 -11.37 -16.82
C MET A 49 11.25 -11.23 -18.06
N PRO A 50 11.01 -12.30 -18.84
CA PRO A 50 10.06 -12.24 -19.94
C PRO A 50 8.64 -11.89 -19.46
N GLN A 51 7.91 -11.09 -20.23
CA GLN A 51 6.61 -10.53 -19.84
C GLN A 51 5.55 -11.59 -19.47
N ASP A 52 5.61 -12.76 -20.11
CA ASP A 52 4.64 -13.85 -19.90
C ASP A 52 5.17 -14.96 -18.97
N ALA A 53 6.37 -14.82 -18.42
CA ALA A 53 6.97 -15.83 -17.55
C ALA A 53 6.37 -15.84 -16.13
N PHE A 54 5.74 -14.74 -15.72
CA PHE A 54 5.21 -14.57 -14.37
C PHE A 54 3.95 -13.69 -14.38
N THR A 55 3.01 -13.95 -13.48
CA THR A 55 1.83 -13.13 -13.24
C THR A 55 1.47 -13.22 -11.77
N LEU A 56 1.37 -12.08 -11.09
CA LEU A 56 0.81 -12.01 -9.75
C LEU A 56 -0.72 -11.96 -9.86
N VAL A 57 -1.44 -12.80 -9.10
CA VAL A 57 -2.91 -12.79 -9.06
C VAL A 57 -3.38 -12.55 -7.63
N LEU A 58 -4.10 -11.46 -7.41
CA LEU A 58 -4.81 -11.18 -6.16
C LEU A 58 -6.21 -11.81 -6.25
N ASP A 59 -6.37 -13.01 -5.70
CA ASP A 59 -7.59 -13.82 -5.86
C ASP A 59 -8.61 -13.67 -4.72
N GLY A 60 -8.16 -13.23 -3.55
CA GLY A 60 -8.97 -13.02 -2.36
C GLY A 60 -9.39 -14.28 -1.62
N ASN A 61 -9.00 -15.47 -2.06
CA ASN A 61 -9.42 -16.70 -1.40
C ASN A 61 -8.64 -16.91 -0.09
N PRO A 62 -9.28 -17.43 0.98
CA PRO A 62 -10.67 -17.87 1.09
C PRO A 62 -11.65 -16.77 1.54
N ARG A 63 -11.20 -15.52 1.76
CA ARG A 63 -12.04 -14.42 2.29
C ARG A 63 -12.09 -13.24 1.29
N PRO A 64 -12.86 -13.37 0.19
CA PRO A 64 -12.87 -12.37 -0.88
C PRO A 64 -13.40 -11.00 -0.43
N ASP A 65 -14.33 -10.98 0.54
CA ASP A 65 -14.86 -9.73 1.10
C ASP A 65 -13.77 -8.95 1.83
N LEU A 66 -13.03 -9.62 2.73
CA LEU A 66 -11.91 -9.02 3.44
C LEU A 66 -10.79 -8.59 2.48
N ALA A 67 -10.47 -9.41 1.50
CA ALA A 67 -9.45 -9.07 0.51
C ALA A 67 -9.86 -7.84 -0.31
N SER A 68 -11.14 -7.72 -0.65
CA SER A 68 -11.68 -6.54 -1.34
C SER A 68 -11.58 -5.28 -0.46
N GLU A 69 -11.84 -5.40 0.85
CA GLU A 69 -11.64 -4.29 1.79
C GLU A 69 -10.17 -3.85 1.90
N ILE A 70 -9.24 -4.80 1.99
CA ILE A 70 -7.80 -4.51 2.01
C ILE A 70 -7.37 -3.85 0.69
N PHE A 71 -7.89 -4.31 -0.45
CA PHE A 71 -7.58 -3.72 -1.74
C PHE A 71 -8.21 -2.33 -1.90
N ALA A 72 -9.38 -2.07 -1.33
CA ALA A 72 -9.98 -0.73 -1.26
C ALA A 72 -9.10 0.24 -0.47
N VAL A 73 -8.56 -0.20 0.67
CA VAL A 73 -7.57 0.56 1.43
C VAL A 73 -6.33 0.88 0.60
N ALA A 74 -5.81 -0.09 -0.15
CA ALA A 74 -4.64 0.13 -1.00
C ALA A 74 -4.90 1.14 -2.13
N GLN A 75 -6.11 1.16 -2.69
CA GLN A 75 -6.52 2.17 -3.67
C GLN A 75 -6.62 3.56 -3.06
N GLN A 76 -7.17 3.67 -1.85
CA GLN A 76 -7.20 4.92 -1.11
C GLN A 76 -5.78 5.43 -0.82
N ASP A 77 -4.90 4.55 -0.34
CA ASP A 77 -3.49 4.85 -0.09
C ASP A 77 -2.73 5.30 -1.35
N ALA A 78 -2.97 4.64 -2.48
CA ALA A 78 -2.42 5.04 -3.78
C ALA A 78 -2.85 6.45 -4.18
N SER A 79 -4.12 6.79 -4.00
CA SER A 79 -4.65 8.14 -4.24
C SER A 79 -4.03 9.18 -3.30
N TRP A 80 -3.83 8.83 -2.03
CA TRP A 80 -3.12 9.67 -1.06
C TRP A 80 -1.69 9.96 -1.47
N GLN A 81 -0.92 8.92 -1.80
CA GLN A 81 0.45 9.11 -2.24
C GLN A 81 0.50 9.92 -3.55
N MET A 82 -0.42 9.71 -4.49
CA MET A 82 -0.48 10.49 -5.74
C MET A 82 -0.75 11.98 -5.48
N ALA A 83 -1.69 12.30 -4.59
CA ALA A 83 -1.95 13.68 -4.20
C ALA A 83 -0.75 14.30 -3.48
N PHE A 84 -0.11 13.52 -2.60
CA PHE A 84 1.10 13.94 -1.89
C PHE A 84 2.25 14.24 -2.87
N GLU A 85 2.53 13.36 -3.82
CA GLU A 85 3.58 13.53 -4.84
C GLU A 85 3.34 14.74 -5.75
N ARG A 86 2.08 15.15 -5.94
CA ARG A 86 1.69 16.36 -6.70
C ARG A 86 1.65 17.64 -5.86
N SER A 87 1.77 17.53 -4.54
CA SER A 87 1.67 18.67 -3.63
C SER A 87 2.93 19.55 -3.63
N ASN A 88 2.76 20.81 -3.23
CA ASN A 88 3.92 21.68 -2.99
C ASN A 88 4.82 21.16 -1.87
N ALA A 89 4.26 20.41 -0.90
CA ALA A 89 5.03 19.80 0.17
C ALA A 89 6.05 18.79 -0.38
N TRP A 90 5.68 17.99 -1.40
CA TRP A 90 6.63 17.10 -2.06
C TRP A 90 7.72 17.88 -2.81
N LEU A 91 7.33 18.87 -3.61
CA LEU A 91 8.26 19.65 -4.43
C LEU A 91 9.25 20.51 -3.64
N SER A 92 8.87 20.91 -2.42
CA SER A 92 9.70 21.74 -1.54
C SER A 92 10.51 20.94 -0.51
N SER A 93 10.25 19.64 -0.37
CA SER A 93 11.00 18.75 0.53
C SER A 93 12.17 18.09 -0.20
N SER A 94 13.21 17.68 0.55
CA SER A 94 14.15 16.72 -0.02
C SER A 94 13.45 15.39 -0.30
N HIS A 95 13.88 14.64 -1.33
CA HIS A 95 13.33 13.30 -1.60
C HIS A 95 13.44 12.38 -0.38
N GLU A 96 14.49 12.51 0.43
CA GLU A 96 14.70 11.70 1.62
C GLU A 96 13.66 11.99 2.71
N GLU A 97 13.34 13.27 2.94
CA GLU A 97 12.29 13.68 3.90
C GLU A 97 10.90 13.27 3.41
N ALA A 98 10.62 13.45 2.12
CA ALA A 98 9.34 13.08 1.54
C ALA A 98 9.08 11.57 1.64
N ARG A 99 10.11 10.73 1.45
CA ARG A 99 10.05 9.27 1.61
C ARG A 99 9.85 8.80 3.05
N ARG A 100 10.21 9.63 4.04
CA ARG A 100 9.93 9.37 5.46
C ARG A 100 8.48 9.66 5.85
N SER A 101 7.72 10.33 4.98
CA SER A 101 6.30 10.57 5.21
C SER A 101 5.53 9.26 5.37
N ALA A 102 4.54 9.25 6.26
CA ALA A 102 3.66 8.09 6.42
C ALA A 102 2.83 7.85 5.14
N SER A 103 2.48 8.92 4.43
CA SER A 103 1.74 8.91 3.17
C SER A 103 2.54 8.40 1.98
N TYR A 104 3.85 8.16 2.14
CA TYR A 104 4.69 7.56 1.12
C TYR A 104 4.77 6.04 1.32
N ILE A 105 4.39 5.26 0.31
CA ILE A 105 4.45 3.79 0.33
C ILE A 105 5.71 3.32 -0.39
N MET A 106 5.74 3.41 -1.72
CA MET A 106 6.89 3.05 -2.56
C MET A 106 6.85 3.86 -3.86
N ASP A 107 8.02 4.13 -4.46
CA ASP A 107 8.10 4.81 -5.76
C ASP A 107 7.28 4.04 -6.81
N GLY A 108 6.37 4.74 -7.50
CA GLY A 108 5.54 4.15 -8.56
C GLY A 108 4.34 3.34 -8.06
N PHE A 109 4.13 3.20 -6.76
CA PHE A 109 2.98 2.46 -6.20
C PHE A 109 1.62 2.97 -6.70
N PRO A 110 1.35 4.29 -6.76
CA PRO A 110 0.07 4.77 -7.30
C PRO A 110 -0.20 4.33 -8.74
N LYS A 111 0.83 4.35 -9.58
CA LYS A 111 0.75 3.90 -10.97
C LYS A 111 0.52 2.39 -11.06
N ALA A 112 1.16 1.61 -10.19
CA ALA A 112 0.95 0.16 -10.15
C ALA A 112 -0.49 -0.20 -9.82
N ILE A 113 -1.10 0.43 -8.80
CA ILE A 113 -2.50 0.23 -8.44
C ILE A 113 -3.43 0.63 -9.60
N HIS A 114 -3.21 1.80 -10.20
CA HIS A 114 -3.99 2.25 -11.34
C HIS A 114 -3.96 1.23 -12.50
N ASN A 115 -2.78 0.74 -12.85
CA ASN A 115 -2.63 -0.27 -13.91
C ASN A 115 -3.30 -1.60 -13.57
N ILE A 116 -3.32 -2.01 -12.30
CA ILE A 116 -4.02 -3.23 -11.85
C ILE A 116 -5.53 -3.06 -12.06
N VAL A 117 -6.10 -1.93 -11.64
CA VAL A 117 -7.53 -1.63 -11.78
C VAL A 117 -7.94 -1.54 -13.26
N ASP A 118 -7.09 -0.94 -14.11
CA ASP A 118 -7.34 -0.83 -15.55
C ASP A 118 -7.07 -2.13 -16.32
N GLY A 119 -6.55 -3.18 -15.67
CA GLY A 119 -6.21 -4.45 -16.32
C GLY A 119 -5.00 -4.39 -17.25
N THR A 120 -4.15 -3.37 -17.12
CA THR A 120 -2.93 -3.18 -17.94
C THR A 120 -1.64 -3.61 -17.23
N SER A 121 -1.74 -3.99 -15.94
CA SER A 121 -0.61 -4.47 -15.14
C SER A 121 -0.32 -5.96 -15.35
N LEU A 122 0.93 -6.35 -15.11
CA LEU A 122 1.32 -7.75 -14.97
C LEU A 122 0.70 -8.38 -13.71
N ALA A 123 0.42 -7.58 -12.69
CA ALA A 123 -0.39 -8.00 -11.55
C ALA A 123 -1.88 -7.90 -11.90
N LYS A 124 -2.62 -8.99 -11.70
CA LYS A 124 -4.06 -9.09 -11.92
C LYS A 124 -4.80 -9.10 -10.60
N CYS A 125 -5.98 -8.50 -10.57
CA CYS A 125 -6.86 -8.50 -9.41
C CYS A 125 -8.21 -9.11 -9.81
N ASN A 126 -8.58 -10.22 -9.16
CA ASN A 126 -9.89 -10.87 -9.35
C ASN A 126 -10.94 -10.37 -8.34
N LEU A 127 -10.53 -9.49 -7.43
CA LEU A 127 -11.44 -8.78 -6.53
C LEU A 127 -12.27 -7.79 -7.36
N ARG A 128 -13.36 -7.25 -6.80
CA ARG A 128 -14.02 -6.09 -7.40
C ARG A 128 -13.29 -4.83 -6.94
N PRO A 129 -12.37 -4.24 -7.73
CA PRO A 129 -11.76 -2.98 -7.37
C PRO A 129 -12.81 -1.87 -7.38
N LEU A 130 -12.54 -0.79 -6.64
CA LEU A 130 -13.31 0.43 -6.80
C LEU A 130 -12.83 1.06 -8.12
N PRO A 131 -13.73 1.53 -8.99
CA PRO A 131 -13.27 2.20 -10.20
C PRO A 131 -12.46 3.45 -9.79
N ASN A 132 -11.32 3.68 -10.44
CA ASN A 132 -10.46 4.85 -10.18
C ASN A 132 -11.21 6.18 -10.39
N TYR A 133 -12.11 6.18 -11.38
CA TYR A 133 -12.93 7.31 -11.77
C TYR A 133 -14.41 6.93 -11.82
N GLY A 134 -15.27 7.90 -11.53
CA GLY A 134 -16.69 7.81 -11.82
C GLY A 134 -16.96 7.74 -13.33
N PRO A 135 -18.22 7.46 -13.74
CA PRO A 135 -18.60 7.40 -15.15
C PRO A 135 -18.41 8.73 -15.91
N ASP A 136 -18.22 9.83 -15.20
CA ASP A 136 -17.93 11.17 -15.72
C ASP A 136 -16.42 11.50 -15.81
N GLY A 137 -15.54 10.56 -15.44
CA GLY A 137 -14.09 10.77 -15.39
C GLY A 137 -13.59 11.55 -14.17
N SER A 138 -14.47 11.87 -13.21
CA SER A 138 -14.07 12.46 -11.92
C SER A 138 -13.46 11.39 -11.00
N PRO A 139 -12.55 11.74 -10.06
CA PRO A 139 -12.08 10.80 -9.05
C PRO A 139 -13.27 10.20 -8.29
N ASN A 140 -13.26 8.88 -8.08
CA ASN A 140 -14.35 8.20 -7.40
C ASN A 140 -14.63 8.85 -6.02
N PRO A 141 -15.88 9.23 -5.69
CA PRO A 141 -16.21 9.89 -4.42
C PRO A 141 -15.94 9.04 -3.17
N GLU A 142 -15.81 7.72 -3.31
CA GLU A 142 -15.39 6.82 -2.24
C GLU A 142 -13.88 6.93 -1.95
N ILE A 143 -13.11 7.48 -2.89
CA ILE A 143 -11.74 7.93 -2.66
C ILE A 143 -11.84 9.32 -2.00
N ASP A 144 -11.14 9.49 -0.89
CA ASP A 144 -11.19 10.72 -0.08
C ASP A 144 -11.01 11.98 -0.94
N GLN A 145 -12.10 12.73 -1.16
CA GLN A 145 -12.09 13.92 -2.01
C GLN A 145 -11.28 15.09 -1.41
N SER A 146 -10.95 15.04 -0.12
CA SER A 146 -10.10 16.06 0.53
C SER A 146 -8.70 16.12 -0.09
N LEU A 147 -8.28 15.03 -0.73
CA LEU A 147 -7.02 14.88 -1.47
C LEU A 147 -6.83 15.88 -2.61
N TYR A 148 -7.92 16.23 -3.28
CA TYR A 148 -7.91 17.06 -4.48
C TYR A 148 -8.23 18.52 -4.19
N THR A 149 -8.68 18.83 -2.98
CA THR A 149 -9.21 20.16 -2.63
C THR A 149 -8.16 21.10 -2.05
N ASN A 150 -6.95 20.63 -1.67
CA ASN A 150 -5.94 21.53 -1.11
C ASN A 150 -4.47 21.13 -1.34
N PRO A 151 -3.87 21.43 -2.52
CA PRO A 151 -2.48 21.11 -2.83
C PRO A 151 -1.43 21.92 -2.03
N GLN A 152 -1.88 22.86 -1.17
CA GLN A 152 -1.03 23.75 -0.38
C GLN A 152 -0.79 23.24 1.06
N TRP A 153 -1.30 22.06 1.40
CA TRP A 153 -1.07 21.50 2.73
C TRP A 153 0.43 21.28 3.00
N PRO A 154 0.94 21.71 4.17
CA PRO A 154 2.28 21.32 4.60
C PRO A 154 2.36 19.82 4.86
N LEU A 155 3.58 19.26 4.82
CA LEU A 155 3.85 17.82 4.94
C LEU A 155 3.17 17.15 6.15
N PHE A 156 3.11 17.84 7.29
CA PHE A 156 2.50 17.30 8.51
C PHE A 156 0.98 17.11 8.38
N GLN A 157 0.29 17.95 7.60
CA GLN A 157 -1.15 17.82 7.38
C GLN A 157 -1.45 16.61 6.50
N TYR A 158 -0.69 16.40 5.41
CA TYR A 158 -0.78 15.16 4.63
C TYR A 158 -0.57 13.92 5.48
N THR A 159 0.45 13.91 6.35
CA THR A 159 0.72 12.79 7.26
C THR A 159 -0.43 12.56 8.24
N THR A 160 -0.98 13.64 8.81
CA THR A 160 -2.07 13.57 9.79
C THR A 160 -3.35 13.05 9.16
N HIS A 161 -3.78 13.65 8.04
CA HIS A 161 -4.98 13.20 7.34
C HIS A 161 -4.81 11.79 6.81
N TRP A 162 -3.61 11.42 6.34
CA TRP A 162 -3.35 10.06 5.93
C TRP A 162 -3.52 9.07 7.10
N TYR A 163 -3.03 9.41 8.28
CA TYR A 163 -3.18 8.56 9.46
C TYR A 163 -4.66 8.30 9.83
N PHE A 164 -5.54 9.26 9.58
CA PHE A 164 -6.95 9.17 9.94
C PHE A 164 -7.88 8.78 8.78
N HIS A 165 -7.37 8.60 7.55
CA HIS A 165 -8.21 8.38 6.36
C HIS A 165 -8.90 7.00 6.36
N SER A 166 -8.30 6.02 7.04
CA SER A 166 -8.84 4.67 7.15
C SER A 166 -8.30 4.00 8.40
N VAL A 167 -8.93 4.25 9.54
CA VAL A 167 -8.62 3.52 10.77
C VAL A 167 -9.48 2.26 10.79
N LYS A 168 -9.00 1.20 10.13
CA LYS A 168 -9.55 -0.15 10.25
C LYS A 168 -8.46 -1.11 10.74
N GLU A 169 -8.89 -2.15 11.43
CA GLU A 169 -8.05 -3.24 11.88
C GLU A 169 -8.49 -4.51 11.13
N PHE A 170 -7.55 -5.21 10.51
CA PHE A 170 -7.81 -6.44 9.80
C PHE A 170 -7.19 -7.60 10.56
N GLU A 171 -8.00 -8.59 10.90
CA GLU A 171 -7.52 -9.86 11.42
C GLU A 171 -7.02 -10.70 10.24
N VAL A 172 -5.71 -10.91 10.15
CA VAL A 172 -5.08 -11.61 9.03
C VAL A 172 -4.37 -12.85 9.57
N ARG A 173 -4.68 -14.01 8.99
CA ARG A 173 -3.99 -15.26 9.34
C ARG A 173 -2.53 -15.19 8.92
N THR A 174 -1.66 -15.73 9.75
CA THR A 174 -0.23 -16.02 9.55
C THR A 174 0.37 -15.54 8.23
N ARG A 175 1.33 -14.62 8.34
CA ARG A 175 2.14 -14.13 7.22
C ARG A 175 2.69 -15.32 6.43
N LYS A 176 2.33 -15.43 5.15
CA LYS A 176 3.08 -16.30 4.23
C LYS A 176 4.53 -15.81 4.21
N PRO A 177 5.53 -16.70 4.06
CA PRO A 177 6.93 -16.29 3.96
C PRO A 177 7.06 -15.17 2.93
N ASP A 178 7.90 -14.17 3.23
CA ASP A 178 8.13 -13.14 2.21
C ASP A 178 8.84 -13.77 0.99
N TRP A 179 8.90 -13.04 -0.11
CA TRP A 179 9.49 -13.59 -1.32
C TRP A 179 10.98 -13.97 -1.16
N LEU A 180 11.73 -13.26 -0.31
CA LEU A 180 13.13 -13.61 -0.02
C LEU A 180 13.20 -14.97 0.71
N ASP A 181 12.24 -15.22 1.58
CA ASP A 181 12.07 -16.52 2.23
C ASP A 181 11.68 -17.61 1.23
N MET A 182 10.75 -17.34 0.31
CA MET A 182 10.39 -18.30 -0.75
C MET A 182 11.56 -18.61 -1.69
N ARG A 183 12.37 -17.60 -2.06
CA ARG A 183 13.56 -17.77 -2.89
C ARG A 183 14.61 -18.64 -2.20
N ARG A 184 14.72 -18.57 -0.88
CA ARG A 184 15.63 -19.42 -0.12
C ARG A 184 15.17 -20.88 -0.10
N ILE A 185 13.87 -21.10 0.04
CA ILE A 185 13.26 -22.45 0.09
C ILE A 185 13.24 -23.14 -1.28
N ALA A 186 13.06 -22.40 -2.38
CA ALA A 186 12.94 -22.98 -3.72
C ALA A 186 14.27 -23.45 -4.33
N TRP A 187 15.41 -23.20 -3.67
CA TRP A 187 16.76 -23.52 -4.15
C TRP A 187 17.60 -24.32 -3.13
N GLU A 188 16.95 -24.87 -2.11
CA GLU A 188 17.47 -25.94 -1.21
C GLU A 188 16.86 -27.30 -1.60
#